data_AF-A0A956FUH0-F1
#
_entry.id   AF-A0A956FUH0-F1
#
_cell.length_a   1.000
_cell.length_b   1.000
_cell.length_c   1.000
_cell.angle_alpha   90.00
_cell.angle_beta   90.00
_cell.angle_gamma   90.00
#
_symmetry.space_group_name_H-M   'P 1'
#
loop_
_entity.id
_entity.type
_entity.pdbx_description
1 polymer ?
#
loop_
_entity_poly.entity_id
_entity_poly.type
_entity_poly.pdbx_seq_one_letter_code
_entity_poly.pdbx_strand_id
1 'polypeptide(L)' 'MAKRQTRRSISVKGITYQRLKDYCEACGLSVSGYLEEIIAEKLDAAGVPVPTVVKQRPQPKLTGNTDEIVSQHFTF' A
#
# COMPACT_ATOMS: atom_id res chain seq x y z
N MET A 1 7.02 3.81 22.19
CA MET A 1 6.85 2.60 21.36
C MET A 1 6.33 3.04 20.00
N ALA A 2 7.10 2.85 18.93
CA ALA A 2 6.64 3.16 17.58
C ALA A 2 5.37 2.34 17.32
N LYS A 3 4.28 3.01 16.99
CA LYS A 3 2.97 2.39 16.75
C LYS A 3 3.16 1.37 15.63
N ARG A 4 3.03 0.07 15.97
CA ARG A 4 3.30 -1.05 15.08
C ARG A 4 2.60 -0.80 13.73
N GLN A 5 3.38 -0.46 12.71
CA GLN A 5 2.86 -0.23 11.37
C GLN A 5 2.25 -1.55 10.90
N THR A 6 1.00 -1.50 10.47
CA THR A 6 0.30 -2.69 10.00
C THR A 6 0.34 -2.68 8.48
N ARG A 7 0.81 -3.79 7.88
CA ARG A 7 0.91 -3.92 6.42
C ARG A 7 -0.43 -3.60 5.75
N ARG A 8 -0.38 -2.85 4.64
CA ARG A 8 -1.52 -2.57 3.76
C ARG A 8 -1.12 -2.98 2.34
N SER A 9 -1.92 -3.84 1.72
CA SER A 9 -1.71 -4.27 0.34
C SER A 9 -2.68 -3.53 -0.58
N ILE A 10 -2.19 -3.14 -1.76
CA ILE A 10 -3.00 -2.59 -2.85
C ILE A 10 -2.79 -3.44 -4.10
N SER A 11 -3.85 -3.65 -4.88
CA SER A 11 -3.76 -4.31 -6.17
C SER A 11 -3.38 -3.30 -7.25
N VAL A 12 -2.37 -3.61 -8.06
CA VAL A 12 -1.92 -2.81 -9.19
C VAL A 12 -1.60 -3.72 -10.38
N LYS A 13 -1.56 -3.18 -11.60
CA LYS A 13 -1.12 -3.95 -12.77
C LYS A 13 0.35 -4.35 -12.60
N GLY A 14 0.70 -5.59 -12.98
CA GLY A 14 2.07 -6.10 -12.83
C GLY A 14 3.13 -5.22 -13.51
N ILE A 15 2.86 -4.74 -14.72
CA ILE A 15 3.76 -3.81 -15.44
C ILE A 15 3.96 -2.50 -14.66
N THR A 16 2.91 -1.97 -14.04
CA THR A 16 3.00 -0.76 -13.21
C THR A 16 3.85 -1.01 -11.97
N TYR A 17 3.66 -2.15 -11.30
CA TYR A 17 4.48 -2.52 -10.15
C TYR A 17 5.94 -2.68 -10.51
N GLN A 18 6.25 -3.38 -11.61
CA GLN A 18 7.63 -3.59 -12.02
C GLN A 18 8.35 -2.27 -12.30
N ARG A 19 7.71 -1.36 -13.06
CA ARG A 19 8.26 -0.02 -13.33
C ARG A 19 8.51 0.78 -12.04
N LEU A 20 7.58 0.69 -11.08
CA LEU A 20 7.72 1.34 -9.78
C LEU A 20 8.90 0.75 -8.99
N LYS A 21 9.00 -0.57 -8.93
CA LYS A 21 10.08 -1.28 -8.24
C LYS A 21 11.44 -0.91 -8.81
N ASP A 22 11.61 -0.99 -10.13
CA ASP A 22 12.87 -0.70 -10.81
C ASP A 22 13.32 0.74 -10.58
N TYR A 23 12.37 1.69 -10.62
CA TYR A 23 12.62 3.09 -10.31
C TYR A 23 13.09 3.28 -8.86
N CYS A 24 12.37 2.71 -7.89
CA CYS A 24 12.75 2.81 -6.49
C CYS A 24 14.12 2.19 -6.21
N GLU A 25 14.44 1.05 -6.82
CA GLU A 25 15.75 0.40 -6.70
C GLU A 25 16.88 1.26 -7.28
N ALA A 26 16.66 1.87 -8.45
CA ALA A 26 17.64 2.77 -9.06
C ALA A 26 17.90 4.03 -8.20
N CYS A 27 16.90 4.49 -7.45
CA CYS A 27 17.02 5.65 -6.56
C CYS A 27 17.45 5.29 -5.13
N GLY A 28 17.63 4.01 -4.79
CA GLY A 28 17.93 3.58 -3.42
C GLY A 28 16.77 3.79 -2.43
N LEU A 29 15.54 3.82 -2.93
CA LEU A 29 14.32 4.04 -2.16
C LEU A 29 13.58 2.72 -1.90
N SER A 30 12.84 2.66 -0.79
CA SER A 30 11.83 1.60 -0.61
C SER A 30 10.56 1.95 -1.36
N VAL A 31 9.90 0.94 -1.96
CA VAL A 31 8.61 1.14 -2.65
C VAL A 31 7.55 1.70 -1.69
N SER A 32 7.53 1.24 -0.44
CA SER A 32 6.60 1.74 0.59
C SER A 32 6.86 3.20 0.94
N GLY A 33 8.12 3.59 1.17
CA GLY A 33 8.48 4.97 1.52
C GLY A 33 8.13 5.94 0.38
N TYR A 34 8.49 5.58 -0.85
CA TYR A 34 8.16 6.37 -2.03
C TYR A 34 6.64 6.56 -2.23
N LEU A 35 5.85 5.50 -2.02
CA LEU A 35 4.39 5.61 -2.10
C LEU A 35 3.82 6.45 -0.96
N GLU A 36 4.33 6.32 0.27
CA GLU A 36 3.88 7.13 1.40
C GLU A 36 4.12 8.63 1.16
N GLU A 37 5.29 8.99 0.64
CA GLU A 37 5.64 10.38 0.30
C GLU A 37 4.70 10.95 -0.78
N ILE A 38 4.52 10.23 -1.90
CA ILE A 38 3.64 10.69 -2.99
C ILE A 38 2.19 10.79 -2.53
N ILE A 39 1.71 9.81 -1.77
CA ILE A 39 0.33 9.83 -1.27
C ILE A 39 0.15 11.02 -0.32
N ALA A 40 1.08 11.26 0.60
CA ALA A 40 1.02 12.40 1.49
C ALA A 40 1.00 13.72 0.71
N GLU A 41 1.95 13.93 -0.21
CA GLU A 41 2.03 15.13 -1.03
C GLU A 41 0.73 15.39 -1.81
N LYS A 42 0.15 14.34 -2.41
CA LYS A 42 -1.10 14.46 -3.17
C LYS A 42 -2.31 14.77 -2.28
N LEU A 43 -2.40 14.18 -1.10
CA LEU A 43 -3.50 14.43 -0.16
C LEU A 43 -3.39 15.82 0.47
N ASP A 44 -2.17 16.24 0.82
CA ASP A 44 -1.89 17.58 1.37
C ASP A 44 -2.21 18.66 0.35
N ALA A 45 -1.78 18.50 -0.91
CA ALA A 45 -2.12 19.41 -2.00
C ALA A 45 -3.63 19.51 -2.27
N ALA A 46 -4.37 18.43 -1.99
CA ALA A 46 -5.82 18.40 -2.08
C ALA A 46 -6.54 18.90 -0.80
N GLY A 47 -5.79 19.30 0.24
CA GLY A 47 -6.35 19.74 1.52
C GLY A 47 -7.10 18.65 2.28
N VAL A 48 -6.79 17.37 2.03
CA VAL A 48 -7.43 16.25 2.70
C VAL A 48 -6.95 16.19 4.15
N PRO A 49 -7.83 16.30 5.15
CA PRO A 49 -7.41 16.35 6.54
C PRO A 49 -6.81 15.02 6.98
N VAL A 50 -5.72 15.10 7.76
CA VAL A 50 -5.05 13.92 8.34
C VAL A 50 -6.00 13.26 9.35
N PRO A 51 -6.35 11.97 9.20
CA PRO A 51 -7.20 11.28 10.14
C PRO A 51 -6.53 11.16 11.52
N THR A 52 -7.17 11.68 12.57
CA THR A 52 -6.70 11.55 13.96
C THR A 52 -6.95 10.17 14.56
N VAL A 53 -7.86 9.40 13.94
CA VAL A 53 -8.24 8.06 14.39
C VAL A 53 -8.30 7.09 13.22
N VAL A 54 -7.53 6.01 13.29
CA VAL A 54 -7.60 4.91 12.34
C VAL A 54 -8.68 3.94 12.82
N LYS A 55 -9.86 3.95 12.17
CA LYS A 55 -10.90 2.95 12.44
C LYS A 55 -10.44 1.61 11.88
N GLN A 56 -10.64 0.53 12.66
CA GLN A 56 -10.38 -0.81 12.17
C GLN A 56 -11.33 -1.11 11.00
N ARG A 57 -10.79 -1.67 9.91
CA ARG A 57 -11.62 -2.15 8.80
C ARG A 57 -12.56 -3.24 9.34
N PRO A 58 -13.89 -3.16 9.12
CA PRO A 58 -14.79 -4.26 9.42
C PRO A 58 -14.28 -5.53 8.74
N GLN A 59 -14.07 -6.62 9.47
CA GLN A 59 -13.67 -7.87 8.86
C GLN A 59 -14.83 -8.37 7.98
N PRO A 60 -14.61 -8.64 6.68
CA PRO A 60 -15.64 -9.23 5.86
C PRO A 60 -15.99 -10.61 6.41
N LYS A 61 -17.29 -10.88 6.62
CA LYS A 61 -17.77 -12.25 6.80
C LYS A 61 -17.46 -12.99 5.49
N LEU A 62 -16.60 -14.00 5.54
CA LEU A 62 -16.23 -14.84 4.41
C LEU A 62 -17.49 -15.53 3.85
N THR A 63 -18.14 -14.92 2.86
CA THR A 63 -19.07 -15.60 1.97
C THR A 63 -18.27 -16.07 0.77
N GLY A 64 -18.07 -17.38 0.68
CA GLY A 64 -17.29 -18.02 -0.38
C GLY A 64 -17.81 -17.65 -1.75
N ASN A 65 -17.05 -16.84 -2.48
CA ASN A 65 -16.95 -16.97 -3.93
C ASN A 65 -15.54 -16.59 -4.36
N THR A 66 -14.95 -17.52 -5.09
CA THR A 66 -13.52 -17.67 -5.34
C THR A 66 -13.08 -16.78 -6.50
N ASP A 67 -12.94 -15.48 -6.26
CA ASP A 67 -12.07 -14.66 -7.10
C ASP A 67 -10.67 -14.70 -6.48
N GLU A 68 -9.91 -15.69 -6.93
CA GLU A 68 -8.53 -15.96 -6.55
C GLU A 68 -7.65 -14.76 -6.92
N ILE A 69 -7.52 -13.79 -6.00
CA ILE A 69 -6.45 -12.81 -6.08
C ILE A 69 -5.17 -13.60 -5.91
N VAL A 70 -4.48 -13.88 -7.03
CA VAL A 70 -3.16 -14.50 -7.07
C VAL A 70 -2.16 -13.57 -6.38
N SER A 71 -2.15 -13.64 -5.05
CA SER A 71 -1.19 -12.95 -4.20
C SER A 71 0.07 -13.80 -4.16
N GLN A 72 0.93 -13.69 -5.17
CA GLN A 72 2.29 -14.23 -5.09
C GLN A 72 2.99 -13.59 -3.89
N HIS A 73 3.08 -14.34 -2.79
CA HIS A 73 3.91 -14.00 -1.66
C HIS A 73 5.35 -14.33 -2.07
N PHE A 74 6.16 -13.30 -2.33
CA PHE A 74 7.61 -13.48 -2.43
C PHE A 74 8.16 -13.61 -1.00
N THR A 75 8.64 -14.80 -0.66
CA THR A 75 9.52 -15.06 0.49
C THR A 75 10.95 -14.66 0.10
N PHE A 76 11.62 -13.90 0.98
CA PHE A 76 13.05 -13.61 0.92
C PHE A 76 13.87 -14.79 1.42
#